data_AF-A0A2W4C3A4-F1
#
_entry.id   AF-A0A2W4C3A4-F1
#
_cell.length_a   1.000
_cell.length_b   1.000
_cell.length_c   1.000
_cell.angle_alpha   90.00
_cell.angle_beta   90.00
_cell.angle_gamma   90.00
#
_symmetry.space_group_name_H-M   'P 1'
#
loop_
_entity.id
_entity.type
_entity.pdbx_description
1 polymer ?
#
loop_
_entity_poly.entity_id
_entity_poly.type
_entity_poly.pdbx_seq_one_letter_code
_entity_poly.pdbx_strand_id
1 'polypeptide(L)' 'MTCSAIHEKVAYKGAVVSMYPSTRPGLALFNRYVSNSLSCLGQGALGKASVPTIDDPRCPVTTCYLVTGKGPAKKY' A
#
# COMPACT_ATOMS: atom_id res chain seq x y z
N MET A 1 -2.52 -11.93 6.42
CA MET A 1 -1.11 -11.73 6.01
C MET A 1 -0.43 -10.89 7.08
N THR A 2 0.82 -11.21 7.45
CA THR A 2 1.59 -10.51 8.49
C THR A 2 2.27 -9.27 7.92
N CYS A 3 2.64 -8.30 8.76
CA CYS A 3 3.35 -7.10 8.32
C CYS A 3 4.67 -7.45 7.62
N SER A 4 5.49 -8.30 8.25
CA SER A 4 6.78 -8.73 7.69
C SER A 4 6.63 -9.44 6.34
N ALA A 5 5.61 -10.29 6.17
CA ALA A 5 5.35 -10.97 4.91
C ALA A 5 4.98 -10.00 3.77
N ILE A 6 4.35 -8.86 4.08
CA ILE A 6 4.11 -7.81 3.08
C ILE A 6 5.45 -7.20 2.65
N HIS A 7 6.29 -6.81 3.62
CA HIS A 7 7.60 -6.22 3.33
C HIS A 7 8.50 -7.17 2.53
N GLU A 8 8.58 -8.45 2.89
CA GLU A 8 9.33 -9.46 2.14
C GLU A 8 8.82 -9.61 0.72
N LYS A 9 7.50 -9.77 0.53
CA LYS A 9 6.93 -9.91 -0.81
C LYS A 9 7.19 -8.66 -1.66
N VAL A 10 7.10 -7.48 -1.06
CA VAL A 10 7.38 -6.20 -1.74
C VAL A 10 8.86 -6.07 -2.08
N ALA A 11 9.77 -6.44 -1.18
CA ALA A 11 11.21 -6.44 -1.43
C ALA A 11 11.59 -7.45 -2.54
N TYR A 12 10.96 -8.63 -2.53
CA TYR A 12 11.25 -9.70 -3.48
C TYR A 12 10.68 -9.42 -4.89
N LYS A 13 9.44 -8.93 -4.98
CA LYS A 13 8.78 -8.68 -6.28
C LYS A 13 8.93 -7.25 -6.79
N GLY A 14 9.43 -6.33 -5.98
CA GLY A 14 9.50 -4.90 -6.28
C GLY A 14 8.14 -4.19 -6.20
N ALA A 15 7.05 -4.85 -6.61
CA ALA A 15 5.69 -4.38 -6.42
C ALA A 15 4.71 -5.54 -6.19
N VAL A 16 3.78 -5.36 -5.26
CA VAL A 16 2.77 -6.37 -4.90
C VAL A 16 1.40 -5.70 -4.81
N VAL A 17 0.45 -6.22 -5.57
CA VAL A 17 -0.97 -5.88 -5.37
C VAL A 17 -1.52 -6.83 -4.33
N SER A 18 -1.99 -6.29 -3.20
CA SER A 18 -2.71 -7.10 -2.22
C SER A 18 -4.14 -6.61 -2.08
N MET A 19 -5.05 -7.57 -2.07
CA MET A 19 -6.48 -7.39 -1.86
C MET A 19 -6.72 -7.44 -0.35
N TYR A 20 -7.31 -6.38 0.21
CA TYR A 20 -7.73 -6.33 1.61
C TYR A 20 -9.24 -6.21 1.69
N PRO A 21 -9.86 -6.91 2.64
CA PRO A 21 -11.26 -6.65 2.97
C PRO A 21 -11.38 -5.20 3.45
N SER A 22 -12.23 -4.41 2.79
CA SER A 22 -12.55 -3.07 3.27
C SER A 22 -13.40 -3.17 4.54
N THR A 23 -13.34 -2.15 5.38
CA THR A 23 -14.32 -1.93 6.46
C THR A 23 -15.73 -1.69 5.91
N ARG A 24 -15.88 -1.44 4.61
CA ARG A 24 -17.18 -1.41 3.93
C ARG A 24 -17.51 -2.79 3.35
N PRO A 25 -18.62 -3.44 3.76
CA PRO A 25 -19.02 -4.72 3.20
C PRO A 25 -19.24 -4.61 1.69
N GLY A 26 -18.71 -5.56 0.92
CA GLY A 26 -18.80 -5.60 -0.54
C GLY A 26 -17.73 -4.83 -1.30
N LEU A 27 -16.78 -4.16 -0.61
CA LEU A 27 -15.63 -3.53 -1.26
C LEU A 27 -14.34 -4.28 -0.93
N ALA A 28 -13.66 -4.79 -1.94
CA ALA A 28 -12.28 -5.23 -1.80
C ALA A 28 -11.35 -4.08 -2.19
N LEU A 29 -10.50 -3.65 -1.26
CA LEU A 29 -9.49 -2.64 -1.56
C LEU A 29 -8.27 -3.34 -2.13
N PHE A 30 -7.92 -2.99 -3.36
CA PHE A 30 -6.66 -3.41 -3.97
C PHE A 30 -5.67 -2.28 -3.81
N ASN A 31 -4.69 -2.47 -2.93
CA ASN A 31 -3.57 -1.55 -2.81
C ASN A 31 -2.33 -2.18 -3.44
N ARG A 32 -1.66 -1.41 -4.31
CA ARG A 32 -0.38 -1.78 -4.91
C ARG A 32 0.75 -1.22 -4.06
N TYR A 33 1.43 -2.09 -3.33
CA TYR A 33 2.63 -1.73 -2.60
C TYR A 33 3.86 -1.83 -3.48
N VAL A 34 4.82 -0.97 -3.20
CA VAL A 34 6.06 -0.87 -3.97
C VAL A 34 7.25 -0.78 -3.03
N SER A 35 8.39 -1.31 -3.44
CA SER A 35 9.63 -1.26 -2.66
C SER A 35 10.35 0.08 -2.81
N ASN A 36 10.18 0.75 -3.96
CA ASN A 36 10.91 1.97 -4.30
C ASN A 36 10.08 2.92 -5.17
N SER A 37 10.56 4.16 -5.28
CA SER A 37 9.91 5.22 -6.07
C SER A 37 9.95 4.95 -7.57
N LEU A 38 10.95 4.18 -8.04
CA LEU A 38 11.06 3.77 -9.45
C LEU A 38 9.83 2.96 -9.89
N SER A 39 9.23 2.18 -8.98
CA SER A 39 8.01 1.42 -9.25
C SER A 39 6.76 2.30 -9.44
N CYS A 40 6.84 3.59 -9.08
CA CYS A 40 5.81 4.60 -9.27
C CYS A 40 6.01 5.47 -10.52
N LEU A 41 7.10 5.29 -11.27
CA LEU A 41 7.32 5.98 -12.53
C LEU A 41 6.10 5.78 -13.46
N GLY A 42 5.52 6.88 -13.93
CA GLY A 42 4.32 6.89 -14.78
C GLY A 42 2.98 6.69 -14.05
N GLN A 43 2.98 6.35 -12.76
CA GLN A 43 1.75 6.22 -11.94
C GLN A 43 1.61 7.32 -10.88
N GLY A 44 2.71 7.97 -10.49
CA GLY A 44 2.69 9.13 -9.60
C GLY A 44 3.88 9.13 -8.63
N ALA A 45 3.64 9.58 -7.40
CA ALA A 45 4.68 9.71 -6.38
C ALA A 45 4.63 8.55 -5.38
N LEU A 46 5.79 8.19 -4.83
CA LEU A 46 5.86 7.27 -3.69
C LEU A 46 5.25 7.96 -2.46
N GLY A 47 4.37 7.27 -1.75
CA GLY A 47 3.92 7.68 -0.43
C GLY A 47 3.81 6.51 0.53
N LYS A 48 3.52 6.84 1.79
CA LYS A 48 3.38 5.88 2.88
C LYS A 48 1.91 5.71 3.23
N ALA A 49 1.47 4.47 3.35
CA ALA A 49 0.18 4.06 3.86
C ALA A 49 0.37 3.18 5.09
N SER A 50 -0.68 3.00 5.88
CA SER A 50 -0.72 1.99 6.93
C SER A 50 -1.82 1.01 6.61
N VAL A 51 -1.53 -0.28 6.76
CA VAL A 51 -2.54 -1.33 6.58
C VAL A 51 -2.67 -2.20 7.81
N PRO A 52 -3.90 -2.59 8.16
CA PRO A 52 -4.13 -3.53 9.23
C PRO A 52 -3.72 -4.93 8.76
N THR A 53 -2.70 -5.47 9.43
CA THR A 53 -2.25 -6.85 9.29
C THR A 53 -2.67 -7.65 10.52
N ILE A 54 -2.49 -8.96 10.45
CA ILE A 54 -2.90 -9.83 11.55
C ILE A 54 -2.07 -9.60 12.83
N ASP A 55 -0.79 -9.25 12.69
CA ASP A 55 0.12 -8.96 13.80
C ASP A 55 0.20 -7.46 14.14
N ASP A 56 0.12 -6.59 13.13
CA ASP A 56 0.22 -5.14 13.31
C ASP A 56 -0.93 -4.41 12.60
N PRO A 57 -1.88 -3.81 13.35
CA PRO A 57 -3.01 -3.09 12.76
C PRO A 57 -2.62 -1.79 12.05
N ARG A 58 -1.37 -1.33 12.14
CA ARG A 58 -0.85 -0.09 11.54
C ARG A 58 0.44 -0.30 10.74
N CYS A 59 0.67 -1.52 10.23
CA CYS A 59 1.86 -1.87 9.45
C CYS A 59 2.18 -0.80 8.38
N PRO A 60 3.35 -0.14 8.44
CA PRO A 60 3.72 0.93 7.54
C PRO A 60 4.20 0.38 6.20
N VAL A 61 3.52 0.75 5.12
CA VAL A 61 3.79 0.25 3.77
C VAL A 61 3.94 1.40 2.79
N THR A 62 4.67 1.18 1.72
CA THR A 62 4.87 2.16 0.64
C THR A 62 3.98 1.83 -0.55
N THR A 63 3.29 2.83 -1.08
CA THR A 63 2.38 2.73 -2.22
C THR A 63 2.60 3.91 -3.16
N CYS A 64 2.21 3.76 -4.41
CA CYS A 64 2.16 4.89 -5.34
C CYS A 64 0.85 5.65 -5.14
N TYR A 65 0.94 6.97 -5.05
CA TYR A 65 -0.20 7.88 -5.09
C TYR A 65 -0.22 8.59 -6.43
N LEU A 66 -1.38 8.60 -7.07
CA LEU A 66 -1.62 9.46 -8.22
C LEU A 66 -1.44 10.91 -7.80
N VAL A 67 -0.54 11.64 -8.46
CA VAL A 67 -0.45 13.10 -8.39
C VAL A 67 -1.61 13.74 -9.16
N THR A 68 -2.83 13.38 -8.80
CA THR A 68 -3.97 14.29 -9.01
C THR A 68 -3.86 15.34 -7.91
N GLY A 69 -4.23 16.60 -8.13
CA GLY A 69 -4.03 17.71 -7.18
C GLY A 69 -4.62 17.57 -5.76
N LYS A 70 -5.11 16.38 -5.38
CA LYS A 70 -5.41 15.96 -4.01
C LYS A 70 -4.27 15.07 -3.50
N GLY A 71 -3.40 15.70 -2.71
CA GLY A 71 -2.35 15.03 -1.93
C GLY A 71 -2.90 13.93 -1.01
N PRO A 72 -2.00 13.17 -0.35
CA PRO A 72 -2.35 11.95 0.36
C PRO A 72 -3.43 12.25 1.41
N ALA A 73 -4.54 11.53 1.34
CA ALA A 73 -5.54 11.52 2.40
C ALA A 73 -4.88 10.93 3.66
N LYS A 74 -4.25 11.79 4.45
CA LYS A 74 -3.93 11.53 5.85
C LYS A 74 -5.27 11.22 6.53
N LYS A 75 -5.55 9.94 6.70
CA LYS A 75 -6.52 9.49 7.72
C LYS A 75 -5.84 9.76 9.06
N TYR A 76 -6.15 10.93 9.64
CA TYR A 76 -5.93 11.23 11.06
C TYR A 76 -6.74 10.27 11.92
#